data_AF-A0A2S6UL30-F1
#
_entry.id   AF-A0A2S6UL30-F1
#
_cell.length_a   1.000
_cell.length_b   1.000
_cell.length_c   1.000
_cell.angle_alpha   90.00
_cell.angle_beta   90.00
_cell.angle_gamma   90.00
#
_symmetry.space_group_name_H-M   'P 1'
#
loop_
_entity.id
_entity.type
_entity.pdbx_description
1 polymer ?
#
loop_
_entity_poly.entity_id
_entity_poly.type
_entity_poly.pdbx_seq_one_letter_code
_entity_poly.pdbx_strand_id
1 'polypeptide(L)'
;MPFNNSVNQIVHTEDSSAVESVMDNREFMLKLRQFTRIENAKLCREAENTINRLLAANAKARILAQIPEDMVSKICIGLADQAYHIPRWYGATVAS
;
A
#
# COMPACT_ATOMS: atom_id res chain seq x y z
N MET A 1 7.71 -3.70 26.63
CA MET A 1 7.47 -5.15 26.57
C MET A 1 8.69 -5.86 27.15
N PRO A 2 8.55 -6.83 28.07
CA PRO A 2 9.68 -7.62 28.55
C PRO A 2 10.30 -8.46 27.41
N PHE A 3 11.63 -8.55 27.37
CA PHE A 3 12.40 -9.37 26.41
C PHE A 3 12.45 -10.82 26.87
N ASN A 4 11.36 -11.55 26.63
CA ASN A 4 11.23 -12.95 27.05
C ASN A 4 11.46 -13.95 25.89
N ASN A 5 11.20 -13.54 24.65
CA ASN A 5 11.36 -14.36 23.46
C ASN A 5 11.62 -13.46 22.24
N SER A 6 12.80 -13.60 21.63
CA SER A 6 13.23 -12.78 20.50
C SER A 6 12.39 -13.02 19.24
N VAL A 7 11.94 -14.24 18.97
CA VAL A 7 11.09 -14.55 17.81
C VAL A 7 9.74 -13.86 17.94
N ASN A 8 9.11 -13.96 19.11
CA ASN A 8 7.82 -13.30 19.35
C ASN A 8 7.94 -11.78 19.26
N GLN A 9 9.06 -11.21 19.68
CA GLN A 9 9.29 -9.77 19.52
C GLN A 9 9.43 -9.37 18.06
N ILE A 10 10.23 -10.10 17.26
CA ILE A 10 10.40 -9.82 15.84
C ILE A 10 9.05 -9.90 15.10
N VAL A 11 8.23 -10.92 15.39
CA VAL A 11 6.98 -11.16 14.66
C VAL A 11 5.86 -10.20 15.06
N HIS A 12 5.77 -9.84 16.34
CA HIS A 12 4.59 -9.13 16.87
C HIS A 12 4.85 -7.68 17.28
N THR A 13 6.10 -7.24 17.35
CA THR A 13 6.44 -5.91 17.88
C THR A 13 7.32 -5.10 16.93
N GLU A 14 8.25 -5.74 16.23
CA GLU A 14 9.16 -5.05 15.32
C GLU A 14 8.54 -4.80 13.95
N ASP A 15 9.00 -3.75 13.27
CA ASP A 15 8.71 -3.46 11.88
C ASP A 15 9.98 -3.51 11.02
N SER A 16 9.86 -3.23 9.72
CA SER A 16 11.00 -3.23 8.81
C SER A 16 12.09 -2.22 9.16
N SER A 17 11.78 -1.19 9.96
CA SER A 17 12.75 -0.17 10.38
C SER A 17 13.72 -0.70 11.44
N ALA A 18 13.42 -1.82 12.10
CA ALA A 18 14.30 -2.44 13.08
C ALA A 18 15.54 -3.11 12.47
N VAL A 19 15.53 -3.36 11.15
CA VAL A 19 16.66 -3.99 10.44
C VAL A 19 17.88 -3.06 10.42
N GLU A 20 19.02 -3.56 10.89
CA GLU A 20 20.28 -2.80 10.99
C GLU A 20 21.23 -3.06 9.81
N SER A 21 21.40 -4.33 9.41
CA SER A 21 22.25 -4.74 8.30
C SER A 21 21.56 -5.80 7.45
N VAL A 22 21.78 -5.75 6.14
CA VAL A 22 21.30 -6.73 5.16
C VAL A 22 22.46 -7.12 4.25
N MET A 23 22.65 -8.43 4.08
CA MET A 23 23.64 -9.00 3.18
C MET A 23 22.95 -9.81 2.09
N ASP A 24 23.40 -9.65 0.86
CA ASP A 24 23.03 -10.49 -0.29
C ASP A 24 24.29 -10.92 -1.02
N ASN A 25 24.36 -12.18 -1.46
CA ASN A 25 25.52 -12.73 -2.18
C ASN A 25 26.89 -12.44 -1.54
N ARG A 26 26.98 -12.49 -0.20
CA ARG A 26 28.19 -12.17 0.60
C ARG A 26 28.61 -10.70 0.58
N GLU A 27 27.76 -9.81 0.08
CA GLU A 27 27.99 -8.38 0.03
C GLU A 27 26.93 -7.66 0.89
N PHE A 28 27.37 -6.70 1.71
CA PHE A 28 26.42 -5.88 2.45
C PHE A 28 25.70 -4.93 1.49
N MET A 29 24.37 -4.93 1.52
CA MET A 29 23.51 -3.96 0.83
C MET A 29 23.09 -2.83 1.78
N LEU A 30 22.92 -3.16 3.06
CA LEU A 30 22.70 -2.24 4.17
C LEU A 30 23.66 -2.63 5.30
N LYS A 31 24.35 -1.67 5.89
CA LYS A 31 25.22 -1.89 7.05
C LYS A 31 25.14 -0.70 8.00
N LEU A 32 24.94 -0.94 9.30
CA LEU A 32 24.79 0.16 10.29
C LEU A 32 23.71 1.16 9.86
N ARG A 33 22.60 0.65 9.30
CA ARG A 33 21.46 1.42 8.76
C ARG A 33 21.83 2.35 7.59
N GLN A 34 22.96 2.11 6.92
CA GLN A 34 23.40 2.86 5.76
C GLN A 34 23.47 1.95 4.53
N PHE A 35 22.88 2.41 3.43
CA PHE A 35 22.97 1.70 2.15
C PHE A 35 24.39 1.82 1.58
N THR A 36 24.94 0.70 1.12
CA THR A 36 26.33 0.62 0.64
C THR A 36 26.46 0.89 -0.86
N ARG A 37 25.39 0.63 -1.63
CA ARG A 37 25.38 0.71 -3.10
C ARG A 37 24.24 1.55 -3.66
N ILE A 38 23.38 2.07 -2.77
CA ILE A 38 22.19 2.81 -3.14
C ILE A 38 22.29 4.21 -2.54
N GLU A 39 22.25 5.23 -3.39
CA GLU A 39 22.10 6.61 -2.93
C GLU A 39 20.62 6.89 -2.62
N ASN A 40 20.19 6.47 -1.42
CA ASN A 40 18.78 6.48 -1.05
C ASN A 40 18.15 7.87 -1.14
N ALA A 41 18.87 8.93 -0.73
CA ALA A 41 18.37 10.30 -0.81
C ALA A 41 18.12 10.76 -2.26
N LYS A 42 18.94 10.32 -3.21
CA LYS A 42 18.72 10.58 -4.63
C LYS A 42 17.51 9.82 -5.15
N LEU A 43 17.38 8.53 -4.81
CA LEU A 43 16.21 7.74 -5.19
C LEU A 43 14.90 8.33 -4.67
N CYS A 44 14.87 8.81 -3.41
CA CYS A 44 13.67 9.47 -2.87
C CYS A 44 13.28 10.70 -3.71
N ARG A 45 14.25 11.56 -4.05
CA ARG A 45 14.00 12.74 -4.89
C ARG A 45 13.53 12.36 -6.30
N GLU A 46 14.13 11.33 -6.89
CA GLU A 46 13.73 10.84 -8.21
C GLU A 46 12.31 10.25 -8.19
N ALA A 47 11.95 9.54 -7.12
CA ALA A 47 10.61 9.01 -6.92
C ALA A 47 9.59 10.15 -6.79
N GLU A 48 9.85 11.15 -5.94
CA GLU A 48 9.00 12.33 -5.78
C GLU A 48 8.81 13.10 -7.10
N ASN A 49 9.89 13.34 -7.83
CA ASN A 49 9.84 13.99 -9.14
C ASN A 49 9.01 13.19 -10.16
N THR A 50 9.15 11.86 -10.13
CA THR A 50 8.38 10.96 -11.00
C THR A 50 6.90 10.99 -10.65
N ILE A 51 6.55 10.95 -9.36
CA ILE A 51 5.18 11.10 -8.88
C ILE A 51 4.59 12.42 -9.36
N ASN A 52 5.29 13.53 -9.16
CA ASN A 52 4.84 14.86 -9.59
C ASN A 52 4.61 14.93 -11.10
N ARG A 53 5.53 14.36 -11.90
CA ARG A 53 5.38 14.27 -13.35
C ARG A 53 4.16 13.45 -13.75
N LEU A 54 3.94 12.30 -13.11
CA LEU A 54 2.80 11.43 -13.38
C LEU A 54 1.47 12.09 -13.01
N LEU A 55 1.42 12.80 -11.88
CA LEU A 55 0.23 13.54 -11.45
C LEU A 55 -0.08 14.69 -12.43
N ALA A 56 0.94 15.44 -12.84
CA ALA A 56 0.77 16.52 -13.81
C ALA A 56 0.28 15.99 -15.18
N ALA A 57 0.90 14.92 -15.69
CA ALA A 57 0.51 14.30 -16.95
C ALA A 57 -0.93 13.76 -16.93
N ASN A 58 -1.37 13.23 -15.79
CA ASN A 58 -2.71 12.66 -15.62
C ASN A 58 -3.75 13.64 -15.07
N ALA A 59 -3.43 14.93 -14.92
CA ALA A 59 -4.35 15.90 -14.30
C ALA A 59 -5.72 15.97 -15.02
N LYS A 60 -5.72 16.00 -16.37
CA LYS A 60 -6.96 16.01 -17.16
C LYS A 60 -7.73 14.69 -17.05
N ALA A 61 -7.02 13.56 -17.10
CA ALA A 61 -7.64 12.26 -16.95
C ALA A 61 -8.27 12.10 -15.57
N ARG A 62 -7.64 12.64 -14.52
CA ARG A 62 -8.18 12.66 -13.16
C ARG A 62 -9.47 13.49 -13.08
N ILE A 63 -9.52 14.66 -13.71
CA ILE A 63 -10.75 15.47 -13.79
C ILE A 63 -11.85 14.70 -14.52
N LEU A 64 -11.55 14.08 -15.67
CA LEU A 64 -12.53 13.30 -16.42
C LEU A 64 -13.04 12.09 -15.62
N ALA A 65 -12.17 11.44 -14.85
CA ALA A 65 -12.54 10.31 -14.00
C ALA A 65 -13.43 10.71 -12.81
N GLN A 66 -13.33 11.95 -12.33
CA GLN A 66 -14.16 12.47 -11.22
C GLN A 66 -15.59 12.77 -11.65
N ILE A 67 -15.85 13.06 -12.93
CA ILE A 67 -17.19 13.40 -13.43
C ILE A 67 -18.21 12.26 -13.19
N PRO A 68 -17.94 11.00 -13.55
CA PRO A 68 -18.87 9.90 -13.30
C PRO A 68 -18.74 9.28 -11.91
N GLU A 69 -17.81 9.75 -11.05
CA GLU A 69 -17.45 9.09 -9.78
C GLU A 69 -18.65 8.81 -8.89
N ASP A 70 -19.51 9.82 -8.67
CA ASP A 70 -20.72 9.70 -7.85
C ASP A 70 -21.77 8.75 -8.46
N MET A 71 -21.88 8.70 -9.78
CA MET A 71 -22.79 7.77 -10.46
C MET A 71 -22.26 6.34 -10.38
N VAL A 72 -20.97 6.14 -10.60
CA VAL A 72 -20.31 4.83 -10.55
C VAL A 72 -20.38 4.27 -9.14
N SER A 73 -20.12 5.07 -8.11
CA SER A 73 -20.21 4.61 -6.71
C SER A 73 -21.62 4.15 -6.34
N LYS A 74 -22.66 4.80 -6.91
CA LYS A 74 -24.10 4.50 -6.70
C LYS A 74 -24.68 3.35 -7.54
N ILE A 75 -23.95 2.84 -8.53
CA ILE A 75 -24.44 1.76 -9.40
C ILE A 75 -23.54 0.53 -9.31
N CYS A 76 -22.23 0.71 -9.20
CA CYS A 76 -21.26 -0.38 -9.18
C CYS A 76 -21.05 -0.88 -7.74
N ILE A 77 -21.66 -2.01 -7.39
CA ILE A 77 -21.54 -2.66 -6.06
C ILE A 77 -20.07 -2.86 -5.63
N GLY A 78 -19.18 -3.19 -6.57
CA GLY A 78 -17.75 -3.40 -6.29
C GLY A 78 -16.91 -2.12 -6.13
N LEU A 79 -17.47 -0.95 -6.46
CA LEU A 79 -16.83 0.36 -6.36
C LEU A 79 -17.64 1.32 -5.48
N ALA A 80 -18.52 0.76 -4.66
CA ALA A 80 -19.39 1.51 -3.77
C ALA A 80 -18.57 2.27 -2.73
N ASP A 81 -18.90 3.55 -2.51
CA ASP A 81 -18.37 4.30 -1.37
C ASP A 81 -19.15 4.04 -0.07
N GLN A 82 -20.28 3.33 -0.19
CA GLN A 82 -21.20 3.00 0.89
C GLN A 82 -21.65 1.56 0.79
N ALA A 83 -21.93 0.94 1.94
CA ALA A 83 -22.46 -0.41 1.96
C ALA A 83 -23.88 -0.43 1.36
N TYR A 84 -24.07 -1.15 0.25
CA TYR A 84 -25.40 -1.44 -0.25
C TYR A 84 -26.14 -2.32 0.75
N HIS A 85 -27.37 -1.94 1.05
CA HIS A 85 -28.24 -2.77 1.87
C HIS A 85 -28.66 -3.99 1.04
N ILE A 86 -27.89 -5.07 1.11
CA ILE A 86 -28.30 -6.35 0.53
C ILE A 86 -29.44 -6.87 1.41
N PRO A 87 -30.67 -7.01 0.91
CA PRO A 87 -31.71 -7.66 1.67
C PRO A 87 -31.25 -9.10 1.92
N ARG A 88 -31.31 -9.53 3.18
CA ARG A 88 -30.87 -10.84 3.70
C ARG A 88 -31.44 -12.06 2.96
N TRP A 89 -32.35 -11.87 2.01
CA TRP A 89 -33.11 -12.88 1.29
C TRP A 89 -32.53 -13.28 -0.08
N TYR A 90 -31.52 -12.60 -0.61
CA TYR A 90 -30.87 -12.96 -1.89
C TYR A 90 -29.92 -14.19 -1.82
N GLY A 91 -30.17 -15.10 -0.88
CA GLY A 91 -29.46 -16.37 -0.72
C GLY A 91 -30.34 -17.53 -0.24
N ALA A 92 -31.65 -17.31 -0.08
CA ALA A 92 -32.60 -18.38 0.16
C ALA A 92 -33.32 -18.67 -1.14
N THR A 93 -32.76 -19.58 -1.95
CA THR A 93 -33.56 -20.36 -2.90
C THR A 93 -34.68 -20.99 -2.10
N VAL A 94 -35.88 -20.45 -2.24
CA VAL A 94 -37.11 -21.10 -1.80
C VAL A 94 -37.25 -22.38 -2.60
N ALA A 95 -36.90 -23.50 -1.96
CA ALA A 95 -37.33 -24.82 -2.39
C ALA A 95 -38.85 -24.87 -2.16
N SER A 96 -39.58 -24.74 -3.27
CA SER A 96 -41.00 -25.13 -3.40
C SER A 96 -41.08 -26.58 -3.85
#